data_AF-A0A8T5UNH7-F1
#
_entry.id   AF-A0A8T5UNH7-F1
#
_cell.length_a   1.000
_cell.length_b   1.000
_cell.length_c   1.000
_cell.angle_alpha   90.00
_cell.angle_beta   90.00
_cell.angle_gamma   90.00
#
_symmetry.space_group_name_H-M   'P 1'
#
loop_
_entity.id
_entity.type
_entity.pdbx_description
1 polymer ?
#
loop_
_entity_poly.entity_id
_entity_poly.type
_entity_poly.pdbx_seq_one_letter_code
_entity_poly.pdbx_strand_id
1 'polypeptide(L)'
;MKIIKGYSQKIDEQFTLRVANDNDEEIEKIVKLNLNVHGDFLKDIVPRIFQDHPRKKDTLCFYVEEKYTGQAVSSLVLEPLEWRFDNVIVPSCEMDFVATLPQYRGNNFIGLMNELYEQAMKERGFLLTVLRGIPYYYRRFGYEFVFNLDERITLMNNMIPDINHEDLRIRKAKEEDLSYIKEKYEEYFHKFFVSNKYEPVSFKYKFMNEAISEKYFSAYILEERNTKLSIFFIGVAYDDSGFSLIIPPVSKLNMNKILLFIKNEFINKQDKKADETKFCCSTETKFGQYLLRLGGVADPSYGWQVKIPNLTLFFRHIKSILEQRIEVSEFKGISRDIKISDYHEIITLNFSNGKVIDTKSEVKFSEPGVSDVKIPGPMLYKLILSYNSFDEIKFIMKDAVIKPESKHLINVLFPKKRSYPESYY
;
A
#
# COMPACT_ATOMS: atom_id res chain seq x y z
N MET A 1 25.56 13.36 -4.44
CA MET A 1 26.18 12.12 -4.98
C MET A 1 25.06 11.18 -5.37
N LYS A 2 24.98 10.70 -6.61
CA LYS A 2 23.81 9.90 -7.06
C LYS A 2 23.77 8.54 -6.34
N ILE A 3 22.60 8.15 -5.83
CA ILE A 3 22.39 6.83 -5.20
C ILE A 3 22.07 5.80 -6.29
N ILE A 4 23.06 4.96 -6.57
CA ILE A 4 23.01 3.91 -7.60
C ILE A 4 23.45 2.56 -7.01
N LYS A 5 23.15 1.48 -7.73
CA LYS A 5 23.68 0.15 -7.44
C LYS A 5 25.21 0.18 -7.42
N GLY A 6 25.81 -0.44 -6.40
CA GLY A 6 27.24 -0.38 -6.12
C GLY A 6 27.73 0.82 -5.31
N TYR A 7 26.83 1.72 -4.90
CA TYR A 7 27.17 2.80 -3.96
C TYR A 7 27.78 2.21 -2.67
N SER A 8 28.80 2.87 -2.13
CA SER A 8 29.45 2.49 -0.88
C SER A 8 29.89 3.72 -0.09
N GLN A 9 29.66 3.68 1.23
CA GLN A 9 30.06 4.72 2.16
C GLN A 9 30.52 4.08 3.47
N LYS A 10 31.74 4.39 3.88
CA LYS A 10 32.27 3.98 5.20
C LYS A 10 31.46 4.66 6.30
N ILE A 11 30.97 3.89 7.26
CA ILE A 11 30.35 4.43 8.49
C ILE A 11 31.46 4.69 9.51
N ASP A 12 32.28 3.66 9.78
CA ASP A 12 33.44 3.70 10.66
C ASP A 12 34.45 2.60 10.25
N GLU A 13 35.43 2.28 11.10
CA GLU A 13 36.42 1.24 10.81
C GLU A 13 35.84 -0.18 10.67
N GLN A 14 34.69 -0.45 11.28
CA GLN A 14 34.03 -1.76 11.32
C GLN A 14 32.94 -1.89 10.27
N PHE A 15 32.20 -0.83 9.95
CA PHE A 15 30.98 -0.90 9.14
C PHE A 15 31.03 -0.06 7.86
N THR A 16 30.46 -0.63 6.80
CA THR A 16 30.28 0.06 5.51
C THR A 16 28.83 -0.05 5.07
N LEU A 17 28.20 1.08 4.73
CA LEU A 17 26.89 1.13 4.11
C LEU A 17 27.03 0.96 2.60
N ARG A 18 26.26 0.05 2.01
CA ARG A 18 26.26 -0.26 0.58
C ARG A 18 24.86 -0.23 -0.03
N VAL A 19 24.81 -0.01 -1.34
CA VAL A 19 23.68 -0.37 -2.20
C VAL A 19 24.12 -1.53 -3.09
N ALA A 20 23.42 -2.65 -3.04
CA ALA A 20 23.80 -3.87 -3.76
C ALA A 20 23.86 -3.67 -5.29
N ASN A 21 24.73 -4.44 -5.96
CA ASN A 21 24.89 -4.51 -7.42
C ASN A 21 23.96 -5.54 -8.09
N ASP A 22 23.03 -6.14 -7.34
CA ASP A 22 22.18 -7.27 -7.76
C ASP A 22 22.91 -8.54 -8.17
N ASN A 23 24.19 -8.69 -7.83
CA ASN A 23 24.86 -9.99 -8.01
C ASN A 23 24.39 -10.98 -6.94
N ASP A 24 24.48 -12.27 -7.25
CA ASP A 24 23.97 -13.33 -6.39
C ASP A 24 24.61 -13.30 -4.99
N GLU A 25 25.89 -12.95 -4.88
CA GLU A 25 26.60 -12.90 -3.58
C GLU A 25 26.02 -11.84 -2.64
N GLU A 26 25.86 -10.60 -3.12
CA GLU A 26 25.33 -9.50 -2.30
C GLU A 26 23.84 -9.73 -1.97
N ILE A 27 23.06 -10.23 -2.93
CA ILE A 27 21.65 -10.57 -2.68
C ILE A 27 21.53 -11.70 -1.67
N GLU A 28 22.37 -12.74 -1.74
CA GLU A 28 22.36 -13.84 -0.78
C GLU A 28 22.67 -13.38 0.64
N LYS A 29 23.58 -12.40 0.83
CA LYS A 29 23.84 -11.79 2.14
C LYS A 29 22.57 -11.14 2.72
N ILE A 30 21.83 -10.40 1.90
CA ILE A 30 20.60 -9.69 2.30
C ILE A 30 19.46 -10.67 2.58
N VAL A 31 19.31 -11.69 1.74
CA VAL A 31 18.34 -12.78 1.93
C VAL A 31 18.64 -13.48 3.26
N LYS A 32 19.88 -13.90 3.51
CA LYS A 32 20.29 -14.57 4.77
C LYS A 32 19.97 -13.72 6.00
N LEU A 33 20.25 -12.42 5.94
CA LEU A 33 19.89 -11.49 7.00
C LEU A 33 18.37 -11.45 7.25
N ASN A 34 17.57 -11.32 6.21
CA ASN A 34 16.12 -11.22 6.33
C ASN A 34 15.48 -12.52 6.84
N LEU A 35 15.96 -13.69 6.39
CA LEU A 35 15.49 -14.97 6.92
C LEU A 35 15.84 -15.15 8.40
N ASN A 36 16.99 -14.64 8.84
CA ASN A 36 17.37 -14.67 10.25
C ASN A 36 16.46 -13.78 11.10
N VAL A 37 16.13 -12.57 10.62
CA VAL A 37 15.35 -11.58 11.38
C VAL A 37 13.83 -11.85 11.33
N HIS A 38 13.31 -12.26 10.19
CA HIS A 38 11.87 -12.43 9.95
C HIS A 38 11.41 -13.88 10.04
N GLY A 39 12.32 -14.85 9.88
CA GLY A 39 12.01 -16.29 9.95
C GLY A 39 11.86 -16.96 8.58
N ASP A 40 11.77 -18.29 8.60
CA ASP A 40 11.87 -19.14 7.41
C ASP A 40 10.63 -19.13 6.50
N PHE A 41 9.48 -18.59 6.94
CA PHE A 41 8.27 -18.53 6.10
C PHE A 41 8.49 -17.67 4.83
N LEU A 42 9.52 -16.82 4.84
CA LEU A 42 9.93 -15.97 3.73
C LEU A 42 10.95 -16.62 2.78
N LYS A 43 11.42 -17.85 3.07
CA LYS A 43 12.50 -18.51 2.32
C LYS A 43 12.21 -18.75 0.85
N ASP A 44 10.94 -18.97 0.51
CA ASP A 44 10.51 -19.22 -0.87
C ASP A 44 10.13 -17.93 -1.62
N ILE A 45 9.85 -16.83 -0.91
CA ILE A 45 9.33 -15.57 -1.47
C ILE A 45 10.45 -14.56 -1.68
N VAL A 46 11.27 -14.33 -0.65
CA VAL A 46 12.27 -13.25 -0.63
C VAL A 46 13.30 -13.38 -1.75
N PRO A 47 13.91 -14.56 -2.00
CA PRO A 47 14.83 -14.70 -3.13
C PRO A 47 14.16 -14.39 -4.47
N ARG A 48 12.89 -14.80 -4.66
CA ARG A 48 12.16 -14.60 -5.92
C ARG A 48 11.81 -13.14 -6.17
N ILE A 49 11.51 -12.37 -5.12
CA ILE A 49 11.29 -10.92 -5.25
C ILE A 49 12.56 -10.25 -5.78
N PHE A 50 13.73 -10.60 -5.25
CA PHE A 50 15.00 -10.02 -5.71
C PHE A 50 15.46 -10.56 -7.08
N GLN A 51 15.20 -11.83 -7.39
CA GLN A 51 15.74 -12.49 -8.58
C GLN A 51 14.79 -12.48 -9.78
N ASP A 52 13.49 -12.61 -9.56
CA ASP A 52 12.52 -12.88 -10.64
C ASP A 52 11.52 -11.74 -10.86
N HIS A 53 11.39 -10.80 -9.90
CA HIS A 53 10.37 -9.77 -10.02
C HIS A 53 10.61 -8.88 -11.27
N PRO A 54 9.56 -8.58 -12.07
CA PRO A 54 9.70 -7.80 -13.31
C PRO A 54 10.37 -6.44 -13.13
N ARG A 55 10.22 -5.85 -11.94
CA ARG A 55 10.78 -4.53 -11.58
C ARG A 55 12.08 -4.58 -10.79
N LYS A 56 12.74 -5.74 -10.65
CA LYS A 56 13.98 -5.89 -9.86
C LYS A 56 15.09 -4.88 -10.22
N LYS A 57 15.14 -4.46 -11.48
CA LYS A 57 16.12 -3.47 -11.96
C LYS A 57 15.93 -2.10 -11.32
N ASP A 58 14.70 -1.76 -10.96
CA ASP A 58 14.33 -0.47 -10.35
C ASP A 58 14.38 -0.51 -8.82
N THR A 59 14.45 -1.70 -8.23
CA THR A 59 14.64 -1.92 -6.78
C THR A 59 16.05 -1.52 -6.35
N LEU A 60 16.20 -0.97 -5.15
CA LEU A 60 17.49 -0.76 -4.49
C LEU A 60 17.54 -1.47 -3.16
N CYS A 61 18.56 -2.31 -2.96
CA CYS A 61 18.78 -2.99 -1.68
C CYS A 61 19.92 -2.28 -0.94
N PHE A 62 19.59 -1.63 0.17
CA PHE A 62 20.54 -0.98 1.06
C PHE A 62 20.92 -1.95 2.16
N TYR A 63 22.21 -2.03 2.49
CA TYR A 63 22.65 -2.84 3.62
C TYR A 63 23.91 -2.28 4.27
N VAL A 64 24.11 -2.64 5.54
CA VAL A 64 25.36 -2.41 6.27
C VAL A 64 26.12 -3.72 6.33
N GLU A 65 27.36 -3.69 5.86
CA GLU A 65 28.31 -4.81 5.91
C GLU A 65 29.31 -4.60 7.05
N GLU A 66 29.51 -5.64 7.86
CA GLU A 66 30.62 -5.70 8.82
C GLU A 66 31.90 -6.17 8.12
N LYS A 67 32.95 -5.35 8.18
CA LYS A 67 34.18 -5.53 7.40
C LYS A 67 34.94 -6.81 7.72
N TYR A 68 34.96 -7.24 8.99
CA TYR A 68 35.76 -8.39 9.42
C TYR A 68 35.16 -9.73 8.99
N THR A 69 33.83 -9.81 8.90
CA THR A 69 33.09 -11.04 8.59
C THR A 69 32.52 -11.05 7.17
N GLY A 70 32.38 -9.87 6.53
CA GLY A 70 31.66 -9.71 5.27
C GLY A 70 30.14 -9.91 5.41
N GLN A 71 29.62 -9.94 6.63
CA GLN A 71 28.22 -10.20 6.91
C GLN A 71 27.37 -8.93 6.72
N ALA A 72 26.20 -9.06 6.09
CA ALA A 72 25.17 -8.03 6.15
C ALA A 72 24.49 -8.05 7.53
N VAL A 73 24.59 -6.95 8.28
CA VAL A 73 24.09 -6.85 9.67
C VAL A 73 22.81 -6.02 9.78
N SER A 74 22.52 -5.20 8.78
CA SER A 74 21.27 -4.45 8.65
C SER A 74 20.92 -4.23 7.18
N SER A 75 19.63 -4.19 6.82
CA SER A 75 19.16 -3.88 5.48
C SER A 75 17.85 -3.10 5.48
N LEU A 76 17.56 -2.44 4.36
CA LEU A 76 16.23 -2.05 3.93
C LEU A 76 16.18 -2.02 2.40
N VAL A 77 15.00 -2.08 1.82
CA VAL A 77 14.81 -2.13 0.36
C VAL A 77 13.87 -1.04 -0.09
N LEU A 78 14.22 -0.37 -1.20
CA LEU A 78 13.34 0.52 -1.93
C LEU A 78 12.72 -0.23 -3.11
N GLU A 79 11.41 -0.37 -3.06
CA GLU A 79 10.63 -1.06 -4.07
C GLU A 79 9.67 -0.10 -4.79
N PRO A 80 9.82 0.12 -6.09
CA PRO A 80 8.93 1.03 -6.81
C PRO A 80 7.48 0.55 -6.85
N LEU A 81 6.56 1.46 -6.54
CA LEU A 81 5.12 1.28 -6.63
C LEU A 81 4.50 2.31 -7.59
N GLU A 82 3.37 1.96 -8.19
CA GLU A 82 2.56 2.85 -9.02
C GLU A 82 1.13 2.80 -8.52
N TRP A 83 0.81 3.73 -7.62
CA TRP A 83 -0.54 3.90 -7.15
C TRP A 83 -1.27 4.93 -7.99
N ARG A 84 -2.49 4.60 -8.37
CA ARG A 84 -3.43 5.53 -8.96
C ARG A 84 -4.19 6.24 -7.85
N PHE A 85 -4.22 7.56 -7.92
CA PHE A 85 -5.00 8.48 -7.11
C PHE A 85 -6.06 9.08 -8.03
N ASP A 86 -7.29 8.59 -7.96
CA ASP A 86 -8.36 8.94 -8.90
C ASP A 86 -7.92 8.72 -10.37
N ASN A 87 -7.61 9.78 -11.11
CA ASN A 87 -7.14 9.74 -12.49
C ASN A 87 -5.63 10.02 -12.67
N VAL A 88 -4.86 10.16 -11.59
CA VAL A 88 -3.42 10.46 -11.62
C VAL A 88 -2.61 9.29 -11.09
N ILE A 89 -1.50 8.93 -11.75
CA ILE A 89 -0.53 7.98 -11.19
C ILE A 89 0.44 8.76 -10.30
N VAL A 90 0.54 8.39 -9.03
CA VAL A 90 1.48 8.98 -8.06
C VAL A 90 2.71 8.06 -7.94
N PRO A 91 3.90 8.54 -8.35
CA PRO A 91 5.14 7.80 -8.16
C PRO A 91 5.36 7.52 -6.68
N SER A 92 5.31 6.25 -6.30
CA SER A 92 5.39 5.81 -4.91
C SER A 92 6.46 4.73 -4.77
N CYS A 93 6.91 4.45 -3.55
CA CYS A 93 7.74 3.29 -3.28
C CYS A 93 7.40 2.66 -1.93
N GLU A 94 7.62 1.37 -1.82
CA GLU A 94 7.55 0.63 -0.56
C GLU A 94 8.96 0.61 0.07
N MET A 95 9.02 0.75 1.39
CA MET A 95 10.18 0.35 2.18
C MET A 95 9.89 -1.03 2.75
N ASP A 96 10.57 -2.05 2.23
CA ASP A 96 10.40 -3.43 2.66
C ASP A 96 11.73 -4.04 3.14
N PHE A 97 11.67 -5.25 3.70
CA PHE A 97 12.84 -6.04 4.14
C PHE A 97 13.77 -5.26 5.08
N VAL A 98 13.14 -4.52 6.00
CA VAL A 98 13.84 -3.75 7.03
C VAL A 98 14.28 -4.69 8.14
N ALA A 99 15.57 -4.96 8.19
CA ALA A 99 16.16 -5.91 9.10
C ALA A 99 17.39 -5.33 9.81
N THR A 100 17.56 -5.65 11.09
CA THR A 100 18.79 -5.44 11.84
C THR A 100 18.97 -6.59 12.82
N LEU A 101 20.12 -7.27 12.74
CA LEU A 101 20.50 -8.31 13.68
C LEU A 101 20.46 -7.78 15.13
N PRO A 102 19.93 -8.54 16.11
CA PRO A 102 19.70 -8.04 17.47
C PRO A 102 20.90 -7.38 18.14
N GLN A 103 22.09 -7.98 18.01
CA GLN A 103 23.34 -7.49 18.61
C GLN A 103 23.88 -6.19 17.98
N TYR A 104 23.37 -5.80 16.81
CA TYR A 104 23.76 -4.57 16.11
C TYR A 104 22.70 -3.45 16.24
N ARG A 105 21.60 -3.68 16.96
CA ARG A 105 20.59 -2.66 17.24
C ARG A 105 21.18 -1.56 18.14
N GLY A 106 20.68 -0.33 18.00
CA GLY A 106 21.19 0.84 18.73
C GLY A 106 22.26 1.65 17.97
N ASN A 107 22.88 1.08 16.93
CA ASN A 107 23.88 1.76 16.09
C ASN A 107 23.31 2.72 15.03
N ASN A 108 21.99 2.97 15.05
CA ASN A 108 21.30 3.86 14.11
C ASN A 108 21.44 3.51 12.60
N PHE A 109 21.78 2.26 12.25
CA PHE A 109 21.96 1.85 10.84
C PHE A 109 20.75 2.09 9.94
N ILE A 110 19.52 1.84 10.43
CA ILE A 110 18.30 2.15 9.68
C ILE A 110 18.17 3.65 9.43
N GLY A 111 18.56 4.51 10.38
CA GLY A 111 18.52 5.96 10.19
C GLY A 111 19.45 6.41 9.06
N LEU A 112 20.69 5.91 9.07
CA LEU A 112 21.67 6.18 8.01
C LEU A 112 21.21 5.69 6.63
N MET A 113 20.64 4.48 6.56
CA MET A 113 20.08 3.97 5.30
C MET A 113 18.83 4.72 4.86
N ASN A 114 17.99 5.19 5.79
CA ASN A 114 16.80 5.97 5.48
C ASN A 114 17.14 7.34 4.85
N GLU A 115 18.24 7.98 5.26
CA GLU A 115 18.72 9.20 4.61
C GLU A 115 19.05 8.96 3.13
N LEU A 116 19.74 7.86 2.82
CA LEU A 116 20.06 7.48 1.44
C LEU A 116 18.82 6.99 0.67
N TYR A 117 17.87 6.34 1.35
CA TYR A 117 16.57 5.96 0.79
C TYR A 117 15.80 7.20 0.32
N GLU A 118 15.66 8.23 1.16
CA GLU A 118 14.96 9.46 0.80
C GLU A 118 15.70 10.26 -0.28
N GLN A 119 17.04 10.22 -0.27
CA GLN A 119 17.81 10.78 -1.37
C GLN A 119 17.54 10.03 -2.68
N ALA A 120 17.54 8.70 -2.65
CA ALA A 120 17.23 7.86 -3.81
C ALA A 120 15.80 8.09 -4.32
N MET A 121 14.85 8.33 -3.41
CA MET A 121 13.48 8.74 -3.74
C MET A 121 13.46 10.04 -4.52
N LYS A 122 14.11 11.08 -3.99
CA LYS A 122 14.17 12.39 -4.63
C LYS A 122 14.80 12.32 -6.01
N GLU A 123 15.88 11.56 -6.17
CA GLU A 123 16.57 11.37 -7.45
C GLU A 123 15.73 10.62 -8.50
N ARG A 124 14.80 9.78 -8.06
CA ARG A 124 13.91 8.98 -8.93
C ARG A 124 12.51 9.58 -9.08
N GLY A 125 12.23 10.68 -8.39
CA GLY A 125 10.94 11.36 -8.44
C GLY A 125 9.82 10.67 -7.67
N PHE A 126 10.14 9.79 -6.70
CA PHE A 126 9.12 9.24 -5.81
C PHE A 126 8.59 10.33 -4.87
N LEU A 127 7.27 10.47 -4.80
CA LEU A 127 6.59 11.51 -4.02
C LEU A 127 6.05 10.99 -2.70
N LEU A 128 5.88 9.67 -2.59
CA LEU A 128 5.24 9.00 -1.47
C LEU A 128 5.98 7.70 -1.18
N THR A 129 6.18 7.40 0.09
CA THR A 129 6.72 6.12 0.54
C THR A 129 5.78 5.47 1.54
N VAL A 130 5.63 4.16 1.45
CA VAL A 130 4.80 3.36 2.33
C VAL A 130 5.57 2.18 2.92
N LEU A 131 5.09 1.65 4.03
CA LEU A 131 5.64 0.43 4.62
C LEU A 131 4.65 -0.29 5.53
N ARG A 132 4.86 -1.60 5.66
CA ARG A 132 4.20 -2.49 6.64
C ARG A 132 5.04 -2.60 7.92
N GLY A 133 5.30 -1.46 8.54
CA GLY A 133 6.29 -1.36 9.61
C GLY A 133 5.79 -1.82 10.96
N ILE A 134 6.73 -2.06 11.88
CA ILE A 134 6.44 -2.29 13.29
C ILE A 134 5.83 -1.05 13.97
N PRO A 135 5.09 -1.22 15.08
CA PRO A 135 4.46 -0.12 15.79
C PRO A 135 5.46 0.94 16.26
N TYR A 136 5.04 2.21 16.21
CA TYR A 136 5.74 3.41 16.71
C TYR A 136 7.08 3.78 16.04
N TYR A 137 7.90 2.80 15.65
CA TYR A 137 9.29 3.02 15.23
C TYR A 137 9.42 4.03 14.09
N TYR A 138 8.65 3.90 13.00
CA TYR A 138 8.82 4.73 11.80
C TYR A 138 8.24 6.15 11.92
N ARG A 139 7.49 6.45 13.00
CA ARG A 139 7.10 7.84 13.30
C ARG A 139 8.30 8.75 13.49
N ARG A 140 9.43 8.20 13.97
CA ARG A 140 10.69 8.94 14.07
C ARG A 140 11.23 9.43 12.71
N PHE A 141 10.83 8.77 11.63
CA PHE A 141 11.17 9.15 10.26
C PHE A 141 10.05 9.94 9.58
N GLY A 142 8.96 10.27 10.30
CA GLY A 142 7.85 11.07 9.77
C GLY A 142 6.77 10.25 9.05
N TYR A 143 6.72 8.94 9.26
CA TYR A 143 5.60 8.12 8.79
C TYR A 143 4.39 8.22 9.74
N GLU A 144 3.18 8.05 9.19
CA GLU A 144 1.95 7.89 9.97
C GLU A 144 1.07 6.78 9.40
N PHE A 145 0.28 6.13 10.24
CA PHE A 145 -0.72 5.16 9.82
C PHE A 145 -1.84 5.87 9.06
N VAL A 146 -1.92 5.66 7.75
CA VAL A 146 -2.97 6.28 6.91
C VAL A 146 -3.99 5.26 6.49
N PHE A 147 -3.68 4.33 5.59
CA PHE A 147 -4.67 3.40 5.04
C PHE A 147 -4.79 2.13 5.87
N ASN A 148 -5.93 1.44 5.79
CA ASN A 148 -6.05 0.11 6.38
C ASN A 148 -5.09 -0.87 5.70
N LEU A 149 -4.53 -1.77 6.49
CA LEU A 149 -3.64 -2.82 6.03
C LEU A 149 -4.12 -4.16 6.60
N ASP A 150 -4.23 -5.15 5.73
CA ASP A 150 -4.57 -6.53 6.06
C ASP A 150 -5.84 -6.65 6.92
N GLU A 151 -6.90 -5.90 6.54
CA GLU A 151 -8.24 -6.08 7.13
C GLU A 151 -8.68 -7.54 7.01
N ARG A 152 -9.22 -8.09 8.09
CA ARG A 152 -9.58 -9.50 8.19
C ARG A 152 -10.96 -9.67 8.77
N ILE A 153 -11.63 -10.70 8.28
CA ILE A 153 -12.86 -11.21 8.84
C ILE A 153 -12.66 -12.70 9.13
N THR A 154 -12.78 -13.06 10.41
CA THR A 154 -12.72 -14.46 10.87
C THR A 154 -14.11 -15.06 10.81
N LEU A 155 -14.28 -16.20 10.14
CA LEU A 155 -15.55 -16.90 9.99
C LEU A 155 -15.39 -18.38 10.36
N MET A 156 -16.33 -18.91 11.13
CA MET A 156 -16.41 -20.34 11.40
C MET A 156 -16.69 -21.13 10.12
N ASN A 157 -15.94 -22.22 9.88
CA ASN A 157 -15.98 -23.00 8.65
C ASN A 157 -17.34 -23.71 8.42
N ASN A 158 -18.11 -23.93 9.49
CA ASN A 158 -19.48 -24.45 9.45
C ASN A 158 -20.52 -23.39 9.01
N MET A 159 -20.19 -22.10 9.03
CA MET A 159 -21.06 -21.02 8.57
C MET A 159 -20.93 -20.77 7.06
N ILE A 160 -19.92 -21.37 6.41
CA ILE A 160 -19.79 -21.33 4.95
C ILE A 160 -20.95 -22.12 4.32
N PRO A 161 -21.80 -21.48 3.48
CA PRO A 161 -22.95 -22.15 2.90
C PRO A 161 -22.55 -23.33 2.00
N ASP A 162 -23.10 -24.50 2.31
CA ASP A 162 -22.90 -25.72 1.52
C ASP A 162 -24.02 -25.86 0.48
N ILE A 163 -24.10 -24.88 -0.43
CA ILE A 163 -25.08 -24.85 -1.51
C ILE A 163 -24.32 -24.84 -2.83
N ASN A 164 -24.33 -25.99 -3.51
CA ASN A 164 -23.75 -26.09 -4.84
C ASN A 164 -24.76 -25.62 -5.90
N HIS A 165 -24.27 -24.80 -6.83
CA HIS A 165 -25.02 -24.39 -8.01
C HIS A 165 -24.30 -24.97 -9.24
N GLU A 166 -24.94 -25.95 -9.88
CA GLU A 166 -24.35 -26.72 -10.98
C GLU A 166 -24.11 -25.87 -12.24
N ASP A 167 -24.97 -24.87 -12.47
CA ASP A 167 -24.83 -23.92 -13.57
C ASP A 167 -23.58 -23.02 -13.45
N LEU A 168 -23.04 -22.86 -12.23
CA LEU A 168 -21.87 -22.05 -11.95
C LEU A 168 -20.59 -22.88 -11.92
N ARG A 169 -19.56 -22.42 -12.63
CA ARG A 169 -18.23 -23.03 -12.67
C ARG A 169 -17.16 -22.02 -12.25
N ILE A 170 -16.17 -22.48 -11.50
CA ILE A 170 -14.95 -21.73 -11.22
C ILE A 170 -13.77 -22.47 -11.86
N ARG A 171 -12.88 -21.72 -12.53
CA ARG A 171 -11.64 -22.26 -13.09
C ARG A 171 -10.49 -21.28 -12.91
N LYS A 172 -9.26 -21.78 -12.88
CA LYS A 172 -8.06 -20.94 -12.91
C LYS A 172 -8.05 -20.12 -14.20
N ALA A 173 -7.64 -18.85 -14.09
CA ALA A 173 -7.48 -17.96 -15.22
C ALA A 173 -6.30 -18.40 -16.10
N LYS A 174 -6.41 -18.14 -17.40
CA LYS A 174 -5.38 -18.40 -18.41
C LYS A 174 -4.96 -17.10 -19.08
N GLU A 175 -3.86 -17.10 -19.84
CA GLU A 175 -3.39 -15.89 -20.52
C GLU A 175 -4.43 -15.28 -21.48
N GLU A 176 -5.26 -16.12 -22.11
CA GLU A 176 -6.41 -15.71 -22.93
C GLU A 176 -7.49 -14.92 -22.16
N ASP A 177 -7.50 -14.97 -20.83
CA ASP A 177 -8.44 -14.22 -19.99
C ASP A 177 -7.94 -12.80 -19.65
N LEU A 178 -6.69 -12.44 -19.97
CA LEU A 178 -6.06 -11.19 -19.51
C LEU A 178 -6.82 -9.93 -19.90
N SER A 179 -7.42 -9.90 -21.09
CA SER A 179 -8.23 -8.75 -21.53
C SER A 179 -9.49 -8.58 -20.67
N TYR A 180 -10.17 -9.69 -20.35
CA TYR A 180 -11.36 -9.70 -19.49
C TYR A 180 -10.99 -9.37 -18.03
N ILE A 181 -9.87 -9.90 -17.55
CA ILE A 181 -9.34 -9.60 -16.21
C ILE A 181 -9.03 -8.11 -16.09
N LYS A 182 -8.31 -7.53 -17.06
CA LYS A 182 -7.98 -6.11 -17.07
C LYS A 182 -9.25 -5.25 -16.98
N GLU A 183 -10.26 -5.56 -17.79
CA GLU A 183 -11.54 -4.84 -17.78
C GLU A 183 -12.19 -4.87 -16.38
N LYS A 184 -12.34 -6.05 -15.79
CA LYS A 184 -12.99 -6.22 -14.48
C LYS A 184 -12.15 -5.68 -13.32
N TYR A 185 -10.83 -5.79 -13.40
CA TYR A 185 -9.88 -5.21 -12.45
C TYR A 185 -10.04 -3.69 -12.44
N GLU A 186 -9.93 -3.05 -13.62
CA GLU A 186 -10.07 -1.59 -13.73
C GLU A 186 -11.48 -1.14 -13.27
N GLU A 187 -12.56 -1.80 -13.70
CA GLU A 187 -13.93 -1.49 -13.28
C GLU A 187 -14.10 -1.52 -11.75
N TYR A 188 -13.46 -2.49 -11.08
CA TYR A 188 -13.51 -2.60 -9.62
C TYR A 188 -12.66 -1.53 -8.95
N PHE A 189 -11.39 -1.41 -9.35
CA PHE A 189 -10.42 -0.53 -8.68
C PHE A 189 -10.65 0.95 -8.97
N HIS A 190 -11.34 1.31 -10.06
CA HIS A 190 -11.71 2.71 -10.36
C HIS A 190 -12.65 3.34 -9.32
N LYS A 191 -13.28 2.53 -8.47
CA LYS A 191 -14.19 2.99 -7.40
C LYS A 191 -13.43 3.46 -6.16
N PHE A 192 -12.14 3.14 -6.06
CA PHE A 192 -11.28 3.55 -4.94
C PHE A 192 -10.50 4.80 -5.34
N PHE A 193 -10.25 5.67 -4.37
CA PHE A 193 -9.40 6.83 -4.56
C PHE A 193 -7.95 6.42 -4.75
N VAL A 194 -7.40 5.59 -3.85
CA VAL A 194 -6.09 4.98 -4.03
C VAL A 194 -6.25 3.51 -4.41
N SER A 195 -5.62 3.08 -5.50
CA SER A 195 -5.53 1.68 -5.92
C SER A 195 -4.24 1.42 -6.69
N ASN A 196 -3.86 0.17 -6.88
CA ASN A 196 -2.77 -0.17 -7.79
C ASN A 196 -3.22 0.07 -9.24
N LYS A 197 -2.27 0.52 -10.07
CA LYS A 197 -2.45 0.50 -11.52
C LYS A 197 -2.33 -0.93 -12.02
N TYR A 198 -3.25 -1.34 -12.90
CA TYR A 198 -3.11 -2.62 -13.57
C TYR A 198 -1.90 -2.61 -14.51
N GLU A 199 -0.89 -3.41 -14.18
CA GLU A 199 0.30 -3.61 -15.00
C GLU A 199 0.38 -5.11 -15.37
N PRO A 200 0.19 -5.48 -16.65
CA PRO A 200 0.06 -6.88 -17.06
C PRO A 200 1.23 -7.78 -16.65
N VAL A 201 2.47 -7.30 -16.68
CA VAL A 201 3.64 -8.15 -16.38
C VAL A 201 3.68 -8.49 -14.89
N SER A 202 3.50 -7.50 -14.03
CA SER A 202 3.43 -7.63 -12.57
C SER A 202 2.19 -8.43 -12.15
N PHE A 203 1.05 -8.21 -12.83
CA PHE A 203 -0.16 -9.00 -12.60
C PHE A 203 0.08 -10.49 -12.89
N LYS A 204 0.66 -10.82 -14.05
CA LYS A 204 0.98 -12.22 -14.40
C LYS A 204 1.97 -12.83 -13.42
N TYR A 205 3.01 -12.08 -13.05
CA TYR A 205 3.99 -12.52 -12.06
C TYR A 205 3.33 -12.89 -10.73
N LYS A 206 2.41 -12.04 -10.23
CA LYS A 206 1.74 -12.26 -8.95
C LYS A 206 0.67 -13.35 -8.99
N PHE A 207 -0.21 -13.35 -9.99
CA PHE A 207 -1.44 -14.17 -9.98
C PHE A 207 -1.45 -15.36 -10.94
N MET A 208 -0.46 -15.48 -11.82
CA MET A 208 -0.45 -16.49 -12.90
C MET A 208 0.88 -17.24 -13.05
N ASN A 209 1.90 -16.90 -12.29
CA ASN A 209 3.18 -17.60 -12.32
C ASN A 209 3.08 -18.90 -11.52
N GLU A 210 3.10 -20.08 -12.14
CA GLU A 210 2.94 -21.37 -11.43
C GLU A 210 3.98 -21.59 -10.33
N ALA A 211 5.22 -21.09 -10.49
CA ALA A 211 6.26 -21.21 -9.48
C ALA A 211 6.00 -20.40 -8.19
N ILE A 212 5.08 -19.43 -8.24
CA ILE A 212 4.68 -18.56 -7.11
C ILE A 212 3.19 -18.82 -6.73
N SER A 213 2.32 -18.94 -7.73
CA SER A 213 0.86 -18.98 -7.63
C SER A 213 0.29 -20.26 -7.04
N GLU A 214 1.02 -21.37 -7.06
CA GLU A 214 0.58 -22.60 -6.38
C GLU A 214 0.58 -22.45 -4.85
N LYS A 215 1.39 -21.53 -4.29
CA LYS A 215 1.45 -21.27 -2.85
C LYS A 215 0.90 -19.91 -2.44
N TYR A 216 1.00 -18.86 -3.27
CA TYR A 216 0.82 -17.49 -2.78
C TYR A 216 -0.35 -16.72 -3.34
N PHE A 217 -0.55 -16.64 -4.67
CA PHE A 217 -1.67 -15.90 -5.26
C PHE A 217 -2.12 -16.50 -6.60
N SER A 218 -3.41 -16.69 -6.80
CA SER A 218 -3.99 -17.25 -8.03
C SER A 218 -5.22 -16.46 -8.48
N ALA A 219 -5.34 -16.27 -9.80
CA ALA A 219 -6.52 -15.70 -10.43
C ALA A 219 -7.51 -16.77 -10.91
N TYR A 220 -8.80 -16.50 -10.70
CA TYR A 220 -9.90 -17.39 -11.07
C TYR A 220 -10.99 -16.65 -11.84
N ILE A 221 -11.65 -17.37 -12.75
CA ILE A 221 -12.83 -16.93 -13.49
C ILE A 221 -14.05 -17.67 -12.93
N LEU A 222 -15.12 -16.92 -12.65
CA LEU A 222 -16.45 -17.45 -12.37
C LEU A 222 -17.28 -17.38 -13.67
N GLU A 223 -17.87 -18.51 -14.05
CA GLU A 223 -18.61 -18.67 -15.30
C GLU A 223 -19.99 -19.29 -15.04
N GLU A 224 -20.97 -18.95 -15.89
CA GLU A 224 -22.28 -19.60 -15.96
C GLU A 224 -22.53 -20.05 -17.40
N ARG A 225 -22.74 -21.36 -17.60
CA ARG A 225 -23.03 -21.95 -18.93
C ARG A 225 -22.11 -21.41 -20.06
N ASN A 226 -20.80 -21.36 -19.78
CA ASN A 226 -19.70 -20.83 -20.63
C ASN A 226 -19.62 -19.30 -20.80
N THR A 227 -20.41 -18.52 -20.06
CA THR A 227 -20.32 -17.05 -20.01
C THR A 227 -19.51 -16.62 -18.80
N LYS A 228 -18.49 -15.79 -18.98
CA LYS A 228 -17.71 -15.21 -17.87
C LYS A 228 -18.57 -14.20 -17.11
N LEU A 229 -18.74 -14.40 -15.80
CA LEU A 229 -19.54 -13.54 -14.93
C LEU A 229 -18.68 -12.58 -14.11
N SER A 230 -17.55 -13.06 -13.59
CA SER A 230 -16.64 -12.27 -12.74
C SER A 230 -15.27 -12.91 -12.69
N ILE A 231 -14.33 -12.17 -12.10
CA ILE A 231 -13.03 -12.65 -11.68
C ILE A 231 -12.96 -12.66 -10.15
N PHE A 232 -12.02 -13.40 -9.57
CA PHE A 232 -11.55 -13.16 -8.21
C PHE A 232 -10.09 -13.61 -8.06
N PHE A 233 -9.42 -13.05 -7.06
CA PHE A 233 -8.05 -13.39 -6.71
C PHE A 233 -8.02 -13.91 -5.28
N ILE A 234 -7.32 -15.02 -5.08
CA ILE A 234 -7.08 -15.62 -3.77
C ILE A 234 -5.59 -15.86 -3.58
N GLY A 235 -5.13 -15.62 -2.36
CA GLY A 235 -3.77 -15.95 -1.96
C GLY A 235 -3.65 -16.26 -0.48
N VAL A 236 -2.44 -16.53 -0.03
CA VAL A 236 -2.11 -16.68 1.38
C VAL A 236 -1.84 -15.29 1.98
N ALA A 237 -2.32 -15.06 3.20
CA ALA A 237 -2.03 -13.83 3.93
C ALA A 237 -0.52 -13.70 4.20
N TYR A 238 0.00 -12.47 4.35
CA TYR A 238 1.44 -12.24 4.51
C TYR A 238 2.07 -12.95 5.73
N ASP A 239 1.27 -13.27 6.75
CA ASP A 239 1.66 -13.97 7.97
C ASP A 239 1.21 -15.43 8.01
N ASP A 240 0.77 -15.97 6.87
CA ASP A 240 0.30 -17.35 6.71
C ASP A 240 -0.91 -17.73 7.61
N SER A 241 -1.66 -16.72 8.08
CA SER A 241 -2.77 -16.94 9.03
C SER A 241 -4.16 -17.05 8.39
N GLY A 242 -4.26 -16.95 7.07
CA GLY A 242 -5.53 -16.94 6.36
C GLY A 242 -5.39 -16.71 4.86
N PHE A 243 -6.50 -16.33 4.21
CA PHE A 243 -6.55 -16.11 2.76
C PHE A 243 -6.73 -14.65 2.42
N SER A 244 -5.85 -14.11 1.57
CA SER A 244 -6.03 -12.79 0.96
C SER A 244 -7.00 -12.89 -0.22
N LEU A 245 -8.06 -12.07 -0.22
CA LEU A 245 -9.13 -12.14 -1.19
C LEU A 245 -9.46 -10.79 -1.82
N ILE A 246 -9.49 -10.77 -3.15
CA ILE A 246 -9.98 -9.65 -3.94
C ILE A 246 -11.13 -10.16 -4.80
N ILE A 247 -12.34 -9.74 -4.44
CA ILE A 247 -13.58 -10.18 -5.09
C ILE A 247 -14.37 -8.92 -5.49
N PRO A 248 -14.43 -8.59 -6.80
CA PRO A 248 -15.35 -7.59 -7.32
C PRO A 248 -16.80 -7.85 -6.89
N PRO A 249 -17.68 -6.83 -6.87
CA PRO A 249 -19.05 -7.01 -6.43
C PRO A 249 -19.81 -8.04 -7.28
N VAL A 250 -20.19 -9.17 -6.66
CA VAL A 250 -21.00 -10.22 -7.30
C VAL A 250 -22.33 -10.46 -6.56
N SER A 251 -23.23 -11.27 -7.12
CA SER A 251 -24.50 -11.64 -6.47
C SER A 251 -24.26 -12.49 -5.22
N LYS A 252 -25.26 -12.60 -4.33
CA LYS A 252 -25.20 -13.52 -3.16
C LYS A 252 -24.94 -14.97 -3.60
N LEU A 253 -25.61 -15.37 -4.67
CA LEU A 253 -25.45 -16.68 -5.31
C LEU A 253 -23.97 -16.95 -5.69
N ASN A 254 -23.33 -15.98 -6.33
CA ASN A 254 -21.93 -16.08 -6.76
C ASN A 254 -20.96 -16.06 -5.56
N MET A 255 -21.24 -15.26 -4.52
CA MET A 255 -20.43 -15.27 -3.29
C MET A 255 -20.49 -16.63 -2.58
N ASN A 256 -21.65 -17.29 -2.55
CA ASN A 256 -21.78 -18.65 -2.02
C ASN A 256 -20.92 -19.65 -2.81
N LYS A 257 -20.99 -19.59 -4.15
CA LYS A 257 -20.19 -20.47 -5.00
C LYS A 257 -18.69 -20.28 -4.78
N ILE A 258 -18.24 -19.03 -4.67
CA ILE A 258 -16.83 -18.69 -4.38
C ILE A 258 -16.43 -19.21 -2.99
N LEU A 259 -17.23 -18.99 -1.95
CA LEU A 259 -16.93 -19.48 -0.61
C LEU A 259 -16.87 -21.01 -0.52
N LEU A 260 -17.80 -21.70 -1.16
CA LEU A 260 -17.80 -23.17 -1.22
C LEU A 260 -16.58 -23.69 -1.99
N PHE A 261 -16.20 -23.03 -3.08
CA PHE A 261 -14.96 -23.32 -3.80
C PHE A 261 -13.73 -23.15 -2.92
N ILE A 262 -13.63 -22.03 -2.18
CA ILE A 262 -12.51 -21.79 -1.25
C ILE A 262 -12.46 -22.86 -0.16
N LYS A 263 -13.62 -23.23 0.39
CA LYS A 263 -13.72 -24.31 1.38
C LYS A 263 -13.18 -25.63 0.86
N ASN A 264 -13.60 -26.04 -0.33
CA ASN A 264 -13.22 -27.34 -0.89
C ASN A 264 -11.79 -27.39 -1.41
N GLU A 265 -11.32 -26.32 -2.07
CA GLU A 265 -10.02 -26.31 -2.72
C GLU A 265 -8.88 -25.85 -1.81
N PHE A 266 -9.16 -25.06 -0.77
CA PHE A 266 -8.12 -24.48 0.09
C PHE A 266 -8.29 -24.92 1.54
N ILE A 267 -9.42 -24.61 2.19
CA ILE A 267 -9.60 -24.85 3.63
C ILE A 267 -9.52 -26.36 3.96
N ASN A 268 -10.30 -27.19 3.27
CA ASN A 268 -10.37 -28.63 3.53
C ASN A 268 -9.08 -29.38 3.19
N LYS A 269 -8.19 -28.78 2.39
CA LYS A 269 -6.91 -29.35 1.96
C LYS A 269 -5.72 -28.89 2.81
N GLN A 270 -5.92 -28.01 3.79
CA GLN A 270 -4.85 -27.65 4.72
C GLN A 270 -4.50 -28.83 5.66
N ASP A 271 -3.21 -29.00 5.94
CA ASP A 271 -2.71 -30.03 6.85
C ASP A 271 -3.25 -29.83 8.29
N LYS A 272 -3.40 -28.57 8.71
CA LYS A 272 -3.96 -28.19 10.00
C LYS A 272 -5.44 -27.86 9.83
N LYS A 273 -6.30 -28.69 10.41
CA LYS A 273 -7.74 -28.40 10.47
C LYS A 273 -8.02 -27.36 11.56
N ALA A 274 -8.41 -26.17 11.14
CA ALA A 274 -8.99 -25.15 12.00
C ALA A 274 -10.51 -25.16 11.86
N ASP A 275 -11.23 -24.79 12.93
CA ASP A 275 -12.68 -24.63 12.90
C ASP A 275 -13.11 -23.29 12.29
N GLU A 276 -12.19 -22.34 12.18
CA GLU A 276 -12.39 -21.01 11.60
C GLU A 276 -11.35 -20.71 10.52
N THR A 277 -11.69 -19.75 9.66
CA THR A 277 -10.82 -19.24 8.60
C THR A 277 -10.80 -17.72 8.64
N LYS A 278 -9.61 -17.14 8.50
CA LYS A 278 -9.44 -15.69 8.31
C LYS A 278 -9.46 -15.35 6.83
N PHE A 279 -10.33 -14.42 6.47
CA PHE A 279 -10.42 -13.86 5.12
C PHE A 279 -9.91 -12.43 5.14
N CYS A 280 -8.74 -12.18 4.56
CA CYS A 280 -8.19 -10.84 4.42
C CYS A 280 -8.91 -10.12 3.27
N CYS A 281 -9.96 -9.38 3.63
CA CYS A 281 -10.72 -8.54 2.72
C CYS A 281 -11.32 -7.38 3.51
N SER A 282 -11.51 -6.24 2.85
CA SER A 282 -12.03 -5.06 3.52
C SER A 282 -13.49 -5.21 3.91
N THR A 283 -13.81 -4.77 5.14
CA THR A 283 -15.17 -4.72 5.68
C THR A 283 -16.07 -3.80 4.88
N GLU A 284 -15.53 -2.89 4.07
CA GLU A 284 -16.30 -1.96 3.25
C GLU A 284 -16.76 -2.55 1.90
N THR A 285 -16.27 -3.75 1.55
CA THR A 285 -16.61 -4.44 0.30
C THR A 285 -17.91 -5.24 0.42
N LYS A 286 -18.56 -5.51 -0.72
CA LYS A 286 -19.78 -6.34 -0.74
C LYS A 286 -19.53 -7.74 -0.19
N PHE A 287 -18.36 -8.31 -0.47
CA PHE A 287 -17.96 -9.63 0.03
C PHE A 287 -17.67 -9.61 1.53
N GLY A 288 -16.90 -8.62 2.02
CA GLY A 288 -16.65 -8.48 3.46
C GLY A 288 -17.94 -8.31 4.27
N GLN A 289 -18.84 -7.44 3.80
CA GLN A 289 -20.18 -7.30 4.40
C GLN A 289 -21.00 -8.61 4.37
N TYR A 290 -20.78 -9.46 3.36
CA TYR A 290 -21.43 -10.75 3.29
C TYR A 290 -20.88 -11.74 4.33
N LEU A 291 -19.56 -11.79 4.52
CA LEU A 291 -18.93 -12.59 5.57
C LEU A 291 -19.44 -12.20 6.97
N LEU A 292 -19.54 -10.90 7.25
CA LEU A 292 -20.10 -10.41 8.53
C LEU A 292 -21.55 -10.89 8.74
N ARG A 293 -22.37 -10.89 7.68
CA ARG A 293 -23.76 -11.39 7.74
C ARG A 293 -23.86 -12.90 7.95
N LEU A 294 -22.83 -13.66 7.57
CA LEU A 294 -22.73 -15.08 7.87
C LEU A 294 -22.26 -15.34 9.31
N GLY A 295 -22.06 -14.31 10.13
CA GLY A 295 -21.56 -14.43 11.50
C GLY A 295 -20.04 -14.25 11.62
N GLY A 296 -19.38 -13.76 10.57
CA GLY A 296 -17.97 -13.40 10.63
C GLY A 296 -17.72 -12.21 11.56
N VAL A 297 -16.56 -12.19 12.20
CA VAL A 297 -16.13 -11.12 13.09
C VAL A 297 -14.96 -10.39 12.44
N ALA A 298 -15.03 -9.07 12.37
CA ALA A 298 -13.92 -8.26 11.90
C ALA A 298 -12.79 -8.26 12.93
N ASP A 299 -11.59 -8.67 12.52
CA ASP A 299 -10.40 -8.57 13.35
C ASP A 299 -9.94 -7.10 13.40
N PRO A 300 -9.22 -6.68 14.46
CA PRO A 300 -8.55 -5.38 14.46
C PRO A 300 -7.59 -5.26 13.27
N SER A 301 -7.82 -4.26 12.41
CA SER A 301 -6.96 -4.00 11.26
C SER A 301 -5.70 -3.24 11.67
N TYR A 302 -4.58 -3.54 11.00
CA TYR A 302 -3.39 -2.70 11.07
C TYR A 302 -3.46 -1.57 10.03
N GLY A 303 -2.38 -0.83 9.83
CA GLY A 303 -2.38 0.26 8.85
C GLY A 303 -1.09 0.38 8.05
N TRP A 304 -1.23 0.77 6.79
CA TRP A 304 -0.14 1.24 5.96
C TRP A 304 0.44 2.50 6.60
N GLN A 305 1.73 2.47 6.88
CA GLN A 305 2.45 3.66 7.31
C GLN A 305 2.88 4.41 6.06
N VAL A 306 2.58 5.71 6.00
CA VAL A 306 2.81 6.56 4.82
C VAL A 306 3.61 7.79 5.20
N LYS A 307 4.52 8.20 4.33
CA LYS A 307 5.22 9.48 4.40
C LYS A 307 5.19 10.18 3.04
N ILE A 308 5.04 11.50 3.07
CA ILE A 308 5.17 12.40 1.91
C ILE A 308 6.34 13.34 2.19
N PRO A 309 7.56 13.06 1.68
CA PRO A 309 8.74 13.85 2.02
C PRO A 309 8.71 15.31 1.54
N ASN A 310 7.90 15.62 0.53
CA ASN A 310 7.78 16.97 -0.03
C ASN A 310 6.33 17.27 -0.40
N LEU A 311 5.62 17.97 0.49
CA LEU A 311 4.22 18.32 0.29
C LEU A 311 4.01 19.23 -0.92
N THR A 312 4.89 20.20 -1.18
CA THR A 312 4.80 21.08 -2.35
C THR A 312 4.83 20.32 -3.67
N LEU A 313 5.77 19.39 -3.84
CA LEU A 313 5.85 18.55 -5.04
C LEU A 313 4.64 17.61 -5.14
N PHE A 314 4.20 17.04 -4.02
CA PHE A 314 3.00 16.22 -3.98
C PHE A 314 1.76 16.99 -4.45
N PHE A 315 1.50 18.18 -3.91
CA PHE A 315 0.36 19.01 -4.30
C PHE A 315 0.41 19.46 -5.77
N ARG A 316 1.60 19.80 -6.29
CA ARG A 316 1.78 20.09 -7.72
C ARG A 316 1.41 18.90 -8.59
N HIS A 317 1.75 17.69 -8.13
CA HIS A 317 1.47 16.44 -8.85
C HIS A 317 -0.01 16.09 -8.86
N ILE A 318 -0.70 16.25 -7.73
CA ILE A 318 -2.14 15.97 -7.62
C ILE A 318 -3.04 17.15 -8.03
N LYS A 319 -2.48 18.22 -8.61
CA LYS A 319 -3.23 19.45 -8.92
C LYS A 319 -4.50 19.21 -9.74
N SER A 320 -4.46 18.30 -10.71
CA SER A 320 -5.61 18.02 -11.59
C SER A 320 -6.78 17.43 -10.83
N ILE A 321 -6.51 16.63 -9.79
CA ILE A 321 -7.54 16.08 -8.90
C ILE A 321 -8.24 17.23 -8.15
N LEU A 322 -7.46 18.18 -7.63
CA LEU A 322 -7.99 19.33 -6.90
C LEU A 322 -8.84 20.22 -7.80
N GLU A 323 -8.34 20.54 -8.99
CA GLU A 323 -9.07 21.34 -9.99
C GLU A 323 -10.37 20.66 -10.44
N GLN A 324 -10.35 19.34 -10.66
CA GLN A 324 -11.56 18.59 -11.03
C GLN A 324 -12.59 18.63 -9.91
N ARG A 325 -12.17 18.48 -8.65
CA ARG A 325 -13.06 18.57 -7.48
C ARG A 325 -13.70 19.95 -7.38
N ILE A 326 -12.94 21.01 -7.62
CA ILE A 326 -13.45 22.38 -7.66
C ILE A 326 -14.46 22.58 -8.80
N GLU A 327 -14.12 22.12 -10.01
CA GLU A 327 -14.95 22.30 -11.21
C GLU A 327 -16.36 21.68 -11.07
N VAL A 328 -16.50 20.56 -10.37
CA VAL A 328 -17.79 19.89 -10.14
C VAL A 328 -18.49 20.29 -8.83
N SER A 329 -18.00 21.32 -8.14
CA SER A 329 -18.52 21.79 -6.86
C SER A 329 -19.14 23.19 -6.93
N GLU A 330 -19.72 23.62 -5.82
CA GLU A 330 -20.20 25.00 -5.61
C GLU A 330 -19.08 26.06 -5.62
N PHE A 331 -17.81 25.65 -5.51
CA PHE A 331 -16.64 26.52 -5.56
C PHE A 331 -16.06 26.67 -6.98
N LYS A 332 -16.79 26.24 -8.01
CA LYS A 332 -16.38 26.40 -9.40
C LYS A 332 -15.96 27.86 -9.68
N GLY A 333 -14.79 28.03 -10.32
CA GLY A 333 -14.26 29.35 -10.65
C GLY A 333 -13.60 30.11 -9.50
N ILE A 334 -13.35 29.47 -8.34
CA ILE A 334 -12.69 30.11 -7.19
C ILE A 334 -11.33 30.72 -7.57
N SER A 335 -11.08 31.94 -7.06
CA SER A 335 -9.83 32.69 -7.23
C SER A 335 -9.35 33.25 -5.90
N ARG A 336 -8.55 32.47 -5.16
CA ARG A 336 -7.93 32.86 -3.89
C ARG A 336 -6.82 31.90 -3.50
N ASP A 337 -6.05 32.30 -2.50
CA ASP A 337 -5.15 31.39 -1.81
C ASP A 337 -5.91 30.43 -0.90
N ILE A 338 -5.47 29.18 -0.87
CA ILE A 338 -5.87 28.16 0.09
C ILE A 338 -4.63 27.69 0.83
N LYS A 339 -4.59 27.90 2.15
CA LYS A 339 -3.42 27.67 2.99
C LYS A 339 -3.61 26.43 3.86
N ILE A 340 -2.75 25.44 3.69
CA ILE A 340 -2.75 24.16 4.41
C ILE A 340 -1.47 24.10 5.23
N SER A 341 -1.52 23.69 6.50
CA SER A 341 -0.32 23.61 7.33
C SER A 341 -0.24 22.35 8.16
N ASP A 342 1.00 21.88 8.36
CA ASP A 342 1.33 20.81 9.29
C ASP A 342 1.88 21.33 10.65
N TYR A 343 1.74 22.64 10.90
CA TYR A 343 2.37 23.43 11.98
C TYR A 343 3.85 23.80 11.79
N HIS A 344 4.60 23.13 10.93
CA HIS A 344 6.00 23.45 10.64
C HIS A 344 6.17 24.12 9.27
N GLU A 345 5.32 23.77 8.32
CA GLU A 345 5.27 24.28 6.97
C GLU A 345 3.85 24.78 6.66
N ILE A 346 3.76 25.84 5.86
CA ILE A 346 2.51 26.31 5.27
C ILE A 346 2.61 26.11 3.76
N ILE A 347 1.75 25.27 3.20
CA ILE A 347 1.52 25.13 1.77
C ILE A 347 0.44 26.11 1.34
N THR A 348 0.72 26.92 0.33
CA THR A 348 -0.25 27.81 -0.30
C THR A 348 -0.55 27.32 -1.70
N LEU A 349 -1.81 26.92 -1.93
CA LEU A 349 -2.36 26.62 -3.25
C LEU A 349 -3.00 27.91 -3.78
N ASN A 350 -2.43 28.48 -4.83
CA ASN A 350 -2.96 29.71 -5.44
C ASN A 350 -3.95 29.33 -6.55
N PHE A 351 -5.24 29.54 -6.30
CA PHE A 351 -6.30 29.30 -7.29
C PHE A 351 -6.62 30.57 -8.07
N SER A 352 -6.82 30.41 -9.38
CA SER A 352 -7.37 31.43 -10.28
C SER A 352 -8.34 30.76 -11.25
N ASN A 353 -9.59 31.22 -11.26
CA ASN A 353 -10.70 30.68 -12.05
C ASN A 353 -10.82 29.14 -11.94
N GLY A 354 -10.72 28.61 -10.72
CA GLY A 354 -10.81 27.18 -10.43
C GLY A 354 -9.56 26.36 -10.78
N LYS A 355 -8.47 27.00 -11.23
CA LYS A 355 -7.21 26.35 -11.60
C LYS A 355 -6.09 26.67 -10.62
N VAL A 356 -5.24 25.69 -10.33
CA VAL A 356 -4.06 25.89 -9.47
C VAL A 356 -2.94 26.44 -10.34
N ILE A 357 -2.71 27.75 -10.25
CA ILE A 357 -1.67 28.42 -11.06
C ILE A 357 -0.30 28.38 -10.40
N ASP A 358 -0.25 28.23 -9.06
CA ASP A 358 1.00 28.04 -8.33
C ASP A 358 0.79 27.25 -7.03
N THR A 359 1.86 26.62 -6.55
CA THR A 359 1.94 25.96 -5.25
C THR A 359 3.28 26.30 -4.62
N LYS A 360 3.22 27.00 -3.49
CA LYS A 360 4.39 27.44 -2.72
C LYS A 360 4.36 26.88 -1.32
N SER A 361 5.52 26.81 -0.69
CA SER A 361 5.60 26.55 0.74
C SER A 361 6.55 27.48 1.47
N GLU A 362 6.28 27.64 2.76
CA GLU A 362 7.08 28.42 3.69
C GLU A 362 7.27 27.61 4.98
N VAL A 363 8.51 27.32 5.35
CA VAL A 363 8.85 26.66 6.62
C VAL A 363 8.72 27.68 7.75
N LYS A 364 7.54 27.73 8.36
CA LYS A 364 7.21 28.60 9.49
C LYS A 364 6.00 28.07 10.24
N PHE A 365 5.91 28.46 11.51
CA PHE A 365 4.74 28.19 12.33
C PHE A 365 3.48 28.88 11.80
N SER A 366 2.34 28.19 11.81
CA SER A 366 1.04 28.74 11.40
C SER A 366 0.31 29.37 12.57
N GLU A 367 0.46 30.69 12.70
CA GLU A 367 -0.27 31.51 13.67
C GLU A 367 -1.80 31.34 13.53
N PRO A 368 -2.58 31.54 14.61
CA PRO A 368 -4.03 31.49 14.57
C PRO A 368 -4.62 32.34 13.43
N GLY A 369 -5.51 31.75 12.64
CA GLY A 369 -6.17 32.45 11.53
C GLY A 369 -5.34 32.61 10.25
N VAL A 370 -4.09 32.15 10.19
CA VAL A 370 -3.28 32.22 8.96
C VAL A 370 -3.71 31.16 7.94
N SER A 371 -3.71 29.88 8.34
CA SER A 371 -4.06 28.76 7.47
C SER A 371 -5.57 28.48 7.46
N ASP A 372 -6.09 28.03 6.32
CA ASP A 372 -7.47 27.54 6.17
C ASP A 372 -7.70 26.24 6.94
N VAL A 373 -6.70 25.37 6.92
CA VAL A 373 -6.65 24.15 7.73
C VAL A 373 -5.23 23.93 8.25
N LYS A 374 -5.12 23.51 9.51
CA LYS A 374 -3.86 23.07 10.12
C LYS A 374 -4.05 21.79 10.91
N ILE A 375 -3.21 20.80 10.65
CA ILE A 375 -3.24 19.46 11.28
C ILE A 375 -1.81 19.09 11.66
N PRO A 376 -1.50 18.71 12.91
CA PRO A 376 -0.12 18.50 13.34
C PRO A 376 0.63 17.42 12.54
N GLY A 377 1.75 17.81 11.93
CA GLY A 377 2.73 16.93 11.31
C GLY A 377 2.13 15.88 10.36
N PRO A 378 2.61 14.63 10.41
CA PRO A 378 2.15 13.54 9.54
C PRO A 378 0.65 13.21 9.62
N MET A 379 -0.09 13.65 10.65
CA MET A 379 -1.55 13.46 10.69
C MET A 379 -2.26 14.19 9.53
N LEU A 380 -1.63 15.23 8.96
CA LEU A 380 -2.12 15.90 7.75
C LEU A 380 -2.30 14.92 6.58
N TYR A 381 -1.47 13.87 6.50
CA TYR A 381 -1.53 12.87 5.43
C TYR A 381 -2.90 12.19 5.36
N LYS A 382 -3.53 11.92 6.51
CA LYS A 382 -4.87 11.31 6.56
C LYS A 382 -5.94 12.16 5.86
N LEU A 383 -5.84 13.49 5.95
CA LEU A 383 -6.75 14.39 5.24
C LEU A 383 -6.43 14.41 3.74
N ILE A 384 -5.18 14.72 3.37
CA ILE A 384 -4.83 14.99 1.97
C ILE A 384 -4.87 13.73 1.10
N LEU A 385 -4.67 12.56 1.71
CA LEU A 385 -4.86 11.25 1.10
C LEU A 385 -6.32 10.78 1.12
N SER A 386 -7.26 11.66 1.50
CA SER A 386 -8.70 11.44 1.48
C SER A 386 -9.16 10.26 2.36
N TYR A 387 -8.36 9.84 3.34
CA TYR A 387 -8.67 8.68 4.17
C TYR A 387 -9.55 9.05 5.38
N ASN A 388 -9.27 10.18 6.03
CA ASN A 388 -10.12 10.74 7.08
C ASN A 388 -10.65 12.11 6.70
N SER A 389 -11.88 12.39 7.15
CA SER A 389 -12.41 13.75 7.17
C SER A 389 -11.70 14.61 8.22
N PHE A 390 -11.78 15.93 8.08
CA PHE A 390 -11.26 16.84 9.12
C PHE A 390 -11.90 16.57 10.49
N ASP A 391 -13.21 16.29 10.54
CA ASP A 391 -13.91 16.07 11.81
C ASP A 391 -13.43 14.79 12.53
N GLU A 392 -13.14 13.71 11.79
CA GLU A 392 -12.51 12.50 12.34
C GLU A 392 -11.11 12.77 12.88
N ILE A 393 -10.32 13.59 12.18
CA ILE A 393 -8.98 13.97 12.65
C ILE A 393 -9.09 14.85 13.89
N LYS A 394 -9.99 15.85 13.90
CA LYS A 394 -10.25 16.74 15.04
C LYS A 394 -10.74 15.99 16.27
N PHE A 395 -11.48 14.90 16.09
CA PHE A 395 -11.91 14.05 17.19
C PHE A 395 -10.69 13.52 17.98
N ILE A 396 -9.61 13.17 17.29
CA ILE A 396 -8.37 12.64 17.88
C ILE A 396 -7.39 13.78 18.24
N MET A 397 -7.08 14.65 17.29
CA MET A 397 -6.12 15.76 17.38
C MET A 397 -6.84 17.04 17.76
N LYS A 398 -6.85 17.39 19.04
CA LYS A 398 -7.59 18.57 19.56
C LYS A 398 -7.03 19.90 19.08
N ASP A 399 -5.80 19.92 18.64
CA ASP A 399 -5.10 21.04 18.00
C ASP A 399 -5.21 21.02 16.48
N ALA A 400 -5.95 20.10 15.84
CA ALA A 400 -6.38 20.31 14.46
C ALA A 400 -7.34 21.51 14.41
N VAL A 401 -7.14 22.45 13.48
CA VAL A 401 -7.98 23.66 13.36
C VAL A 401 -8.34 23.87 11.90
N ILE A 402 -9.60 24.20 11.66
CA ILE A 402 -10.11 24.61 10.37
C ILE A 402 -10.87 25.93 10.54
N LYS A 403 -10.70 26.86 9.60
CA LYS A 403 -11.52 28.07 9.57
C LYS A 403 -12.97 27.69 9.28
N PRO A 404 -13.97 28.20 10.02
CA PRO A 404 -15.38 27.91 9.77
C PRO A 404 -15.78 28.11 8.30
N GLU A 405 -15.35 29.22 7.70
CA GLU A 405 -15.62 29.59 6.31
C GLU A 405 -14.90 28.71 5.28
N SER A 406 -13.84 28.02 5.66
CA SER A 406 -13.07 27.13 4.77
C SER A 406 -13.48 25.66 4.91
N LYS A 407 -14.32 25.30 5.89
CA LYS A 407 -14.69 23.90 6.17
C LYS A 407 -15.28 23.18 4.96
N HIS A 408 -16.24 23.81 4.29
CA HIS A 408 -16.87 23.23 3.10
C HIS A 408 -15.88 23.08 1.94
N LEU A 409 -15.06 24.09 1.68
CA LEU A 409 -14.05 24.05 0.62
C LEU A 409 -12.99 22.97 0.85
N ILE A 410 -12.51 22.80 2.08
CA ILE A 410 -11.55 21.75 2.43
C ILE A 410 -12.18 20.36 2.27
N ASN A 411 -13.46 20.18 2.61
CA ASN A 411 -14.17 18.92 2.38
C ASN A 411 -14.37 18.62 0.88
N VAL A 412 -14.51 19.65 0.03
CA VAL A 412 -14.53 19.49 -1.43
C VAL A 412 -13.16 19.08 -1.97
N LEU A 413 -12.09 19.70 -1.47
CA LEU A 413 -10.72 19.41 -1.91
C LEU A 413 -10.23 18.05 -1.42
N PHE A 414 -10.60 17.64 -0.22
CA PHE A 414 -10.15 16.41 0.44
C PHE A 414 -11.33 15.63 1.05
N PRO A 415 -12.29 15.17 0.24
CA PRO A 415 -13.42 14.40 0.73
C PRO A 415 -12.93 13.06 1.27
N LYS A 416 -13.60 12.51 2.28
CA LYS A 416 -13.37 11.12 2.69
C LYS A 416 -13.72 10.18 1.53
N LYS A 417 -12.78 9.32 1.15
CA LYS A 417 -12.89 8.34 0.07
C LYS A 417 -12.33 7.01 0.55
N ARG A 418 -12.76 5.94 -0.13
CA ARG A 418 -12.23 4.59 0.10
C ARG A 418 -10.93 4.42 -0.66
N SER A 419 -9.99 3.69 -0.07
CA SER A 419 -8.71 3.37 -0.68
C SER A 419 -8.42 1.88 -0.51
N TYR A 420 -7.84 1.27 -1.52
CA TYR A 420 -7.40 -0.12 -1.51
C TYR A 420 -5.96 -0.19 -2.07
N PRO A 421 -4.98 0.34 -1.33
CA PRO A 421 -3.57 0.21 -1.71
C PRO A 421 -3.08 -1.22 -1.50
N GLU A 422 -2.32 -1.72 -2.47
CA GLU A 422 -1.66 -3.03 -2.40
C GLU A 422 -0.18 -2.91 -2.75
N SER A 423 0.57 -3.94 -2.38
CA SER A 423 1.91 -4.16 -2.88
C SER A 423 1.89 -4.97 -4.19
N TYR A 424 2.90 -4.79 -5.05
CA TYR A 424 3.04 -5.56 -6.30
C TYR A 424 3.61 -6.96 -6.11
N TYR A 425 4.08 -7.26 -4.91
CA TYR A 425 4.75 -8.51 -4.55
C TYR A 425 3.77 -9.50 -3.90
#